data_AF-A0A1G7VIM0-F1
#
_entry.id   AF-A0A1G7VIM0-F1
#
_cell.length_a   1.000
_cell.length_b   1.000
_cell.length_c   1.000
_cell.angle_alpha   90.00
_cell.angle_beta   90.00
_cell.angle_gamma   90.00
#
_symmetry.space_group_name_H-M   'P 1'
#
loop_
_entity.id
_entity.type
_entity.pdbx_description
1 polymer ?
#
loop_
_entity_poly.entity_id
_entity_poly.type
_entity_poly.pdbx_seq_one_letter_code
_entity_poly.pdbx_strand_id
1 'polypeptide(L)'
;MNIKNMFWVALTVTASLVVASCSSDNEITETKTPDVPQTTKLIPYTISVGTSSATRATVDADNSTLRFAAGDKLYITGENIKGVLSFNPESNYVGETFVDAENTFSGTLEYSGVGDPAPSLALTATLVSAQQTADNEINVDAAGAVTVNYPTTACATMNEAVQKYSLLTASFPFDEYNQTGGTDNLVNRTHRIMLTQQTAFLNFAITFEDGTAAGSAITAKVKNGVVDYTANVTTVAENAKVVGKFVLPVADGTTLNNAILRVSGKATFAITDATLAGNKVYSVNRTALNIASIYTAVPFTIEATSAGNIKILTPRVGMQYSKNGGAKMAISTSDDVTISVSAGDKVQFYGNGTTITKYYEDSSNMTKIGGTAECKVYGNVMSLVDETGFATNTTLPSSYTFAHLFKNNTKLTDASNLILPAMTLTNYCYMYMFQGCKNLTAGPELPASVLVIGCYQSMFRGTSLKTITCLATNLGNGAANWVQDIKTTSGTFIKAEGMTSWPTGDSGIPSGWNVIDY
;
A
#
# COMPACT_ATOMS: atom_id res chain seq x y z
N MET A 1 1.72 4.15 78.91
CA MET A 1 3.12 4.46 78.58
C MET A 1 3.17 5.88 78.01
N ASN A 2 4.27 6.62 78.16
CA ASN A 2 4.32 8.09 77.95
C ASN A 2 4.13 8.47 76.44
N ILE A 3 3.33 9.47 76.03
CA ILE A 3 3.26 10.95 76.27
C ILE A 3 4.27 11.76 75.41
N LYS A 4 3.79 12.93 74.91
CA LYS A 4 4.45 14.07 74.18
C LYS A 4 4.23 14.08 72.65
N ASN A 5 3.95 15.20 71.96
CA ASN A 5 3.63 16.62 72.31
C ASN A 5 2.76 17.20 71.15
N MET A 6 1.66 17.93 71.34
CA MET A 6 1.45 19.35 71.76
C MET A 6 1.71 20.47 70.71
N PHE A 7 0.77 21.44 70.71
CA PHE A 7 0.68 22.83 70.19
C PHE A 7 -0.27 23.04 68.97
N TRP A 8 -1.42 23.76 69.04
CA TRP A 8 -1.73 25.20 69.34
C TRP A 8 -1.41 26.14 68.13
N VAL A 9 -2.16 27.19 67.71
CA VAL A 9 -3.38 27.95 68.17
C VAL A 9 -4.21 28.33 66.90
N ALA A 10 -5.55 28.45 66.80
CA ALA A 10 -6.73 28.43 67.69
C ALA A 10 -7.26 29.77 68.31
N LEU A 11 -7.84 30.70 67.51
CA LEU A 11 -8.57 31.88 68.02
C LEU A 11 -9.79 32.30 67.15
N THR A 12 -10.83 32.89 67.78
CA THR A 12 -12.05 33.44 67.16
C THR A 12 -12.50 34.73 67.89
N VAL A 13 -13.62 35.32 67.44
CA VAL A 13 -14.44 36.39 68.05
C VAL A 13 -14.17 37.83 67.55
N THR A 14 -15.28 38.41 67.09
CA THR A 14 -15.57 39.75 66.57
C THR A 14 -15.39 40.92 67.54
N ALA A 15 -15.09 42.10 66.99
CA ALA A 15 -15.80 43.35 67.33
C ALA A 15 -15.68 44.36 66.17
N SER A 16 -16.72 45.18 65.94
CA SER A 16 -16.77 46.19 64.87
C SER A 16 -16.38 47.58 65.36
N LEU A 17 -15.88 48.44 64.46
CA LEU A 17 -15.89 49.90 64.64
C LEU A 17 -16.13 50.59 63.29
N VAL A 18 -16.86 51.70 63.30
CA VAL A 18 -17.32 52.42 62.08
C VAL A 18 -17.00 53.90 62.19
N VAL A 19 -16.27 54.44 61.21
CA VAL A 19 -16.38 55.85 60.75
C VAL A 19 -16.04 55.89 59.25
N ALA A 20 -16.56 56.88 58.52
CA ALA A 20 -16.38 57.03 57.08
C ALA A 20 -15.47 58.22 56.72
N SER A 21 -14.86 58.22 55.52
CA SER A 21 -14.69 59.45 54.72
C SER A 21 -14.38 59.19 53.24
N CYS A 22 -15.15 59.89 52.41
CA CYS A 22 -15.09 60.23 50.98
C CYS A 22 -13.85 59.95 50.10
N SER A 23 -14.16 59.57 48.85
CA SER A 23 -13.49 59.94 47.57
C SER A 23 -12.10 59.34 47.25
N SER A 24 -11.69 59.20 45.98
CA SER A 24 -12.34 59.53 44.70
C SER A 24 -12.11 58.45 43.63
N ASP A 25 -13.16 58.21 42.85
CA ASP A 25 -13.26 57.67 41.49
C ASP A 25 -11.98 57.23 40.76
N ASN A 26 -12.00 55.98 40.28
CA ASN A 26 -11.62 55.69 38.90
C ASN A 26 -12.33 54.42 38.40
N GLU A 27 -13.62 54.53 38.05
CA GLU A 27 -14.37 53.40 37.48
C GLU A 27 -13.85 53.06 36.08
N ILE A 28 -13.06 51.99 35.98
CA ILE A 28 -12.92 51.24 34.74
C ILE A 28 -14.02 50.18 34.77
N THR A 29 -15.11 50.41 34.03
CA THR A 29 -16.19 49.43 33.87
C THR A 29 -15.72 48.26 33.02
N GLU A 30 -15.13 47.25 33.65
CA GLU A 30 -15.06 45.91 33.08
C GLU A 30 -16.49 45.39 32.91
N THR A 31 -17.00 45.42 31.68
CA THR A 31 -18.24 44.73 31.31
C THR A 31 -18.03 43.24 31.44
N LYS A 32 -18.32 42.72 32.64
CA LYS A 32 -18.23 41.30 32.95
C LYS A 32 -19.21 40.54 32.05
N THR A 33 -18.68 39.93 30.98
CA THR A 33 -19.42 38.96 30.18
C THR A 33 -19.92 37.87 31.11
N PRO A 34 -21.23 37.53 31.11
CA PRO A 34 -21.72 36.46 31.96
C PRO A 34 -21.13 35.14 31.48
N ASP A 35 -20.37 34.47 32.35
CA ASP A 35 -20.03 33.06 32.19
C ASP A 35 -21.33 32.25 32.24
N VAL A 36 -21.93 32.01 31.07
CA VAL A 36 -23.02 31.05 30.92
C VAL A 36 -22.41 29.67 31.16
N PRO A 37 -22.79 28.96 32.24
CA PRO A 37 -22.16 27.68 32.54
C PRO A 37 -22.48 26.69 31.42
N GLN A 38 -21.44 26.19 30.75
CA GLN A 38 -21.53 25.12 29.76
C GLN A 38 -21.92 23.80 30.46
N THR A 39 -23.22 23.62 30.67
CA THR A 39 -23.79 22.40 31.24
C THR A 39 -23.98 21.35 30.15
N THR A 40 -23.06 20.39 30.06
CA THR A 40 -23.15 19.26 29.12
C THR A 40 -24.49 18.54 29.30
N LYS A 41 -25.36 18.59 28.28
CA LYS A 41 -26.68 17.96 28.33
C LYS A 41 -26.56 16.50 27.91
N LEU A 42 -27.00 15.59 28.79
CA LEU A 42 -27.11 14.17 28.49
C LEU A 42 -28.47 13.87 27.85
N ILE A 43 -28.47 13.25 26.69
CA ILE A 43 -29.67 12.90 25.91
C ILE A 43 -29.72 11.36 25.77
N PRO A 44 -30.59 10.66 26.51
CA PRO A 44 -30.80 9.23 26.30
C PRO A 44 -31.48 9.01 24.94
N TYR A 45 -31.07 7.98 24.21
CA TYR A 45 -31.57 7.73 22.85
C TYR A 45 -31.64 6.25 22.49
N THR A 46 -32.55 5.96 21.56
CA THR A 46 -32.89 4.63 21.07
C THR A 46 -32.98 4.70 19.55
N ILE A 47 -32.13 3.95 18.85
CA ILE A 47 -32.00 3.97 17.39
C ILE A 47 -32.34 2.60 16.82
N SER A 48 -33.12 2.56 15.74
CA SER A 48 -33.27 1.35 14.92
C SER A 48 -32.72 1.54 13.50
N VAL A 49 -32.08 0.48 12.98
CA VAL A 49 -31.43 0.48 11.67
C VAL A 49 -32.27 -0.26 10.64
N GLY A 50 -32.67 0.45 9.58
CA GLY A 50 -33.46 -0.08 8.47
C GLY A 50 -32.64 -0.87 7.44
N THR A 51 -33.31 -1.77 6.74
CA THR A 51 -32.74 -2.77 5.81
C THR A 51 -32.74 -2.30 4.34
N SER A 52 -32.41 -1.03 4.12
CA SER A 52 -32.50 -0.40 2.79
C SER A 52 -31.47 -0.93 1.78
N SER A 53 -31.70 -0.68 0.48
CA SER A 53 -30.71 -0.98 -0.57
C SER A 53 -29.44 -0.10 -0.51
N ALA A 54 -29.41 0.95 0.32
CA ALA A 54 -28.24 1.80 0.59
C ALA A 54 -27.36 1.29 1.76
N THR A 55 -27.80 0.26 2.48
CA THR A 55 -27.14 -0.29 3.68
C THR A 55 -26.56 -1.68 3.43
N ARG A 56 -25.30 -1.78 2.99
CA ARG A 56 -24.50 -3.03 3.04
C ARG A 56 -23.73 -3.19 4.35
N ALA A 57 -24.44 -3.25 5.49
CA ALA A 57 -24.00 -4.26 6.47
C ALA A 57 -24.29 -5.65 5.88
N THR A 58 -23.71 -6.73 6.43
CA THR A 58 -23.99 -8.08 5.93
C THR A 58 -25.47 -8.41 6.08
N VAL A 59 -26.19 -8.40 4.95
CA VAL A 59 -27.53 -8.94 4.83
C VAL A 59 -27.44 -10.46 4.72
N ASP A 60 -28.28 -11.18 5.45
CA ASP A 60 -28.40 -12.63 5.32
C ASP A 60 -28.90 -13.04 3.92
N ALA A 61 -28.93 -14.35 3.65
CA ALA A 61 -29.39 -14.92 2.39
C ALA A 61 -30.87 -14.61 2.05
N ASP A 62 -31.61 -14.02 2.98
CA ASP A 62 -32.97 -13.51 2.87
C ASP A 62 -33.07 -12.08 2.25
N ASN A 63 -31.97 -11.33 2.23
CA ASN A 63 -31.92 -9.87 2.02
C ASN A 63 -32.76 -9.04 3.01
N SER A 64 -33.05 -9.55 4.20
CA SER A 64 -33.82 -8.83 5.25
C SER A 64 -33.12 -8.62 6.59
N THR A 65 -32.01 -9.29 6.90
CA THR A 65 -31.41 -9.24 8.25
C THR A 65 -29.98 -8.71 8.26
N LEU A 66 -29.70 -7.58 8.94
CA LEU A 66 -28.35 -7.04 9.11
C LEU A 66 -27.66 -7.63 10.35
N ARG A 67 -26.54 -8.32 10.17
CA ARG A 67 -25.75 -8.89 11.29
C ARG A 67 -24.59 -7.97 11.73
N PHE A 68 -24.57 -7.67 13.03
CA PHE A 68 -23.47 -7.03 13.78
C PHE A 68 -22.94 -7.99 14.85
N ALA A 69 -21.74 -7.73 15.40
CA ALA A 69 -21.14 -8.58 16.44
C ALA A 69 -21.42 -8.05 17.86
N ALA A 70 -21.47 -8.96 18.84
CA ALA A 70 -21.64 -8.60 20.24
C ALA A 70 -20.44 -7.77 20.73
N GLY A 71 -20.70 -6.54 21.19
CA GLY A 71 -19.68 -5.58 21.64
C GLY A 71 -19.31 -4.52 20.61
N ASP A 72 -19.87 -4.56 19.39
CA ASP A 72 -19.76 -3.47 18.40
C ASP A 72 -20.38 -2.17 18.96
N LYS A 73 -19.98 -1.02 18.39
CA LYS A 73 -20.37 0.31 18.85
C LYS A 73 -20.67 1.24 17.68
N LEU A 74 -21.63 2.15 17.86
CA LEU A 74 -21.91 3.23 16.90
C LEU A 74 -21.54 4.56 17.56
N TYR A 75 -20.43 5.15 17.12
CA TYR A 75 -19.96 6.45 17.59
C TYR A 75 -20.69 7.56 16.83
N ILE A 76 -21.48 8.34 17.55
CA ILE A 76 -22.31 9.41 17.00
C ILE A 76 -21.61 10.75 17.21
N THR A 77 -21.55 11.59 16.17
CA THR A 77 -20.85 12.89 16.19
C THR A 77 -21.61 13.96 15.40
N GLY A 78 -21.44 15.22 15.76
CA GLY A 78 -21.94 16.36 15.01
C GLY A 78 -21.64 17.68 15.70
N GLU A 79 -22.19 18.79 15.22
CA GLU A 79 -21.91 20.11 15.80
C GLU A 79 -22.31 20.17 17.28
N ASN A 80 -21.32 20.21 18.16
CA ASN A 80 -21.45 20.10 19.62
C ASN A 80 -22.12 18.81 20.13
N ILE A 81 -22.23 17.74 19.33
CA ILE A 81 -22.72 16.41 19.77
C ILE A 81 -21.61 15.36 19.64
N LYS A 82 -21.47 14.53 20.68
CA LYS A 82 -20.69 13.30 20.67
C LYS A 82 -21.41 12.23 21.50
N GLY A 83 -21.25 10.95 21.18
CA GLY A 83 -21.78 9.87 22.02
C GLY A 83 -21.50 8.49 21.45
N VAL A 84 -21.89 7.46 22.21
CA VAL A 84 -21.61 6.06 21.85
C VAL A 84 -22.86 5.22 22.12
N LEU A 85 -23.36 4.55 21.09
CA LEU A 85 -24.24 3.39 21.26
C LEU A 85 -23.40 2.14 21.48
N SER A 86 -23.92 1.21 22.27
CA SER A 86 -23.49 -0.18 22.29
C SER A 86 -24.69 -1.08 22.03
N PHE A 87 -24.47 -2.24 21.41
CA PHE A 87 -25.51 -3.29 21.40
C PHE A 87 -25.70 -3.80 22.83
N ASN A 88 -26.95 -3.97 23.27
CA ASN A 88 -27.24 -4.70 24.49
C ASN A 88 -27.40 -6.21 24.17
N PRO A 89 -26.47 -7.08 24.61
CA PRO A 89 -26.55 -8.52 24.34
C PRO A 89 -27.65 -9.25 25.15
N GLU A 90 -28.32 -8.57 26.09
CA GLU A 90 -29.41 -9.17 26.90
C GLU A 90 -30.77 -9.23 26.16
N SER A 91 -30.81 -8.87 24.88
CA SER A 91 -31.91 -9.22 23.98
C SER A 91 -31.90 -10.74 23.73
N ASN A 92 -32.67 -11.48 24.53
CA ASN A 92 -32.61 -12.94 24.65
C ASN A 92 -33.07 -13.71 23.39
N TYR A 93 -32.26 -13.74 22.32
CA TYR A 93 -32.43 -14.66 21.20
C TYR A 93 -31.14 -15.36 20.77
N VAL A 94 -30.86 -16.49 21.45
CA VAL A 94 -29.88 -17.49 21.04
C VAL A 94 -30.63 -18.65 20.36
N GLY A 95 -30.95 -18.49 19.07
CA GLY A 95 -31.66 -19.50 18.28
C GLY A 95 -31.95 -19.02 16.86
N GLU A 96 -32.08 -19.96 15.92
CA GLU A 96 -32.53 -19.67 14.57
C GLU A 96 -34.03 -19.30 14.55
N THR A 97 -34.45 -18.50 13.55
CA THR A 97 -35.78 -17.87 13.43
C THR A 97 -36.25 -17.05 14.64
N PHE A 98 -35.99 -15.74 14.63
CA PHE A 98 -36.95 -14.76 15.18
C PHE A 98 -36.98 -13.50 14.32
N VAL A 99 -38.15 -12.86 14.28
CA VAL A 99 -38.41 -11.59 13.58
C VAL A 99 -39.16 -10.67 14.54
N ASP A 100 -38.46 -9.70 15.11
CA ASP A 100 -39.03 -8.38 15.39
C ASP A 100 -38.33 -7.33 14.51
N ALA A 101 -38.95 -6.17 14.34
CA ALA A 101 -38.74 -5.33 13.15
C ALA A 101 -37.62 -4.29 13.29
N GLU A 102 -36.91 -4.25 14.42
CA GLU A 102 -35.99 -3.18 14.75
C GLU A 102 -34.79 -3.67 15.59
N ASN A 103 -33.66 -3.96 14.94
CA ASN A 103 -32.35 -4.06 15.61
C ASN A 103 -32.07 -2.74 16.35
N THR A 104 -32.22 -2.75 17.68
CA THR A 104 -32.34 -1.54 18.48
C THR A 104 -31.10 -1.29 19.33
N PHE A 105 -30.49 -0.13 19.10
CA PHE A 105 -29.32 0.37 19.82
C PHE A 105 -29.77 1.38 20.88
N SER A 106 -29.12 1.40 22.04
CA SER A 106 -29.38 2.40 23.09
C SER A 106 -28.10 2.99 23.68
N GLY A 107 -28.19 4.21 24.21
CA GLY A 107 -27.06 4.88 24.88
C GLY A 107 -27.39 6.31 25.29
N THR A 108 -26.35 7.13 25.47
CA THR A 108 -26.45 8.57 25.78
C THR A 108 -25.61 9.40 24.80
N LEU A 109 -26.17 10.51 24.30
CA LEU A 109 -25.42 11.57 23.61
C LEU A 109 -25.08 12.67 24.62
N GLU A 110 -23.87 13.22 24.52
CA GLU A 110 -23.44 14.46 25.17
C GLU A 110 -23.60 15.63 24.18
N TYR A 111 -24.34 16.67 24.58
CA TYR A 111 -24.40 17.95 23.87
C TYR A 111 -23.69 19.05 24.66
N SER A 112 -22.77 19.77 24.01
CA SER A 112 -21.95 20.85 24.60
C SER A 112 -22.27 22.25 24.06
N GLY A 113 -23.33 22.41 23.26
CA GLY A 113 -23.74 23.71 22.75
C GLY A 113 -24.53 24.54 23.76
N VAL A 114 -24.83 25.78 23.41
CA VAL A 114 -25.64 26.68 24.25
C VAL A 114 -27.11 26.52 23.88
N GLY A 115 -27.93 26.08 24.84
CA GLY A 115 -29.38 25.87 24.66
C GLY A 115 -29.74 24.41 24.37
N ASP A 116 -30.65 24.20 23.42
CA ASP A 116 -31.06 22.88 22.95
C ASP A 116 -30.50 22.62 21.53
N PRO A 117 -30.15 21.37 21.17
CA PRO A 117 -29.62 21.05 19.84
C PRO A 117 -30.64 21.35 18.73
N ALA A 118 -30.14 21.79 17.57
CA ALA A 118 -30.98 22.27 16.48
C ALA A 118 -31.82 21.14 15.83
N PRO A 119 -33.10 21.39 15.48
CA PRO A 119 -33.97 20.45 14.75
C PRO A 119 -33.43 19.88 13.43
N SER A 120 -32.38 20.47 12.86
CA SER A 120 -31.78 20.07 11.57
C SER A 120 -30.30 19.63 11.71
N LEU A 121 -29.87 19.22 12.91
CA LEU A 121 -28.47 18.91 13.17
C LEU A 121 -28.05 17.58 12.53
N ALA A 122 -27.23 17.67 11.47
CA ALA A 122 -26.65 16.49 10.82
C ALA A 122 -25.62 15.80 11.74
N LEU A 123 -25.80 14.49 11.96
CA LEU A 123 -24.87 13.66 12.75
C LEU A 123 -24.26 12.55 11.89
N THR A 124 -22.95 12.34 12.03
CA THR A 124 -22.23 11.17 11.50
C THR A 124 -22.30 10.02 12.51
N ALA A 125 -22.32 8.78 12.03
CA ALA A 125 -22.59 7.59 12.84
C ALA A 125 -21.63 6.45 12.48
N THR A 126 -20.42 6.50 13.04
CA THR A 126 -19.32 5.58 12.71
C THR A 126 -19.49 4.25 13.41
N LEU A 127 -19.60 3.15 12.65
CA LEU A 127 -19.58 1.79 13.21
C LEU A 127 -18.13 1.39 13.53
N VAL A 128 -17.93 0.87 14.74
CA VAL A 128 -16.66 0.41 15.29
C VAL A 128 -16.86 -1.00 15.82
N SER A 129 -16.05 -1.95 15.37
CA SER A 129 -16.20 -3.35 15.81
C SER A 129 -15.69 -3.59 17.23
N ALA A 130 -16.21 -4.64 17.87
CA ALA A 130 -15.86 -5.05 19.24
C ALA A 130 -14.35 -5.27 19.51
N GLN A 131 -13.54 -5.39 18.45
CA GLN A 131 -12.08 -5.61 18.53
C GLN A 131 -11.24 -4.36 18.21
N GLN A 132 -11.84 -3.21 17.88
CA GLN A 132 -11.13 -1.93 17.81
C GLN A 132 -11.15 -1.26 19.20
N THR A 133 -9.97 -1.15 19.83
CA THR A 133 -9.77 -0.40 21.07
C THR A 133 -9.50 1.08 20.76
N ALA A 134 -9.87 1.98 21.68
CA ALA A 134 -9.67 3.42 21.48
C ALA A 134 -8.19 3.82 21.28
N ASP A 135 -7.26 3.02 21.80
CA ASP A 135 -5.81 3.24 21.67
C ASP A 135 -5.26 2.94 20.26
N ASN A 136 -6.05 2.28 19.40
CA ASN A 136 -5.69 2.00 18.00
C ASN A 136 -6.72 2.60 17.03
N GLU A 137 -6.24 3.53 16.21
CA GLU A 137 -6.84 3.96 14.93
C GLU A 137 -8.14 4.77 14.94
N ILE A 138 -8.81 4.98 16.08
CA ILE A 138 -9.95 5.90 16.19
C ILE A 138 -9.46 7.26 16.70
N ASN A 139 -9.45 8.28 15.84
CA ASN A 139 -9.05 9.64 16.23
C ASN A 139 -10.27 10.57 16.18
N VAL A 140 -10.69 11.11 17.33
CA VAL A 140 -11.80 12.06 17.43
C VAL A 140 -11.21 13.45 17.56
N ASP A 141 -11.52 14.33 16.61
CA ASP A 141 -10.97 15.69 16.61
C ASP A 141 -11.66 16.62 17.62
N ALA A 142 -11.14 17.85 17.76
CA ALA A 142 -11.67 18.85 18.69
C ALA A 142 -13.07 19.40 18.33
N ALA A 143 -13.56 19.14 17.11
CA ALA A 143 -14.94 19.41 16.69
C ALA A 143 -15.85 18.17 16.87
N GLY A 144 -15.30 17.06 17.39
CA GLY A 144 -16.01 15.81 17.62
C GLY A 144 -15.99 14.84 16.43
N ALA A 145 -15.35 15.16 15.31
CA ALA A 145 -15.39 14.31 14.12
C ALA A 145 -14.54 13.03 14.32
N VAL A 146 -15.18 11.86 14.23
CA VAL A 146 -14.50 10.54 14.31
C VAL A 146 -13.86 10.21 12.96
N THR A 147 -12.54 10.23 12.93
CA THR A 147 -11.73 9.63 11.87
C THR A 147 -11.40 8.18 12.23
N VAL A 148 -11.83 7.22 11.40
CA VAL A 148 -11.35 5.83 11.46
C VAL A 148 -10.20 5.67 10.49
N ASN A 149 -9.01 5.37 11.00
CA ASN A 149 -7.99 4.76 10.16
C ASN A 149 -8.35 3.27 10.00
N TYR A 150 -8.39 2.76 8.77
CA TYR A 150 -8.68 1.35 8.54
C TYR A 150 -7.38 0.52 8.67
N PRO A 151 -7.30 -0.47 9.57
CA PRO A 151 -6.10 -1.30 9.71
C PRO A 151 -5.86 -2.11 8.45
N THR A 152 -4.62 -2.05 7.95
CA THR A 152 -4.23 -2.60 6.64
C THR A 152 -3.98 -4.12 6.63
N THR A 153 -4.49 -4.89 7.60
CA THR A 153 -4.02 -6.29 7.78
C THR A 153 -4.99 -7.32 8.38
N ALA A 154 -6.17 -6.98 8.93
CA ALA A 154 -6.83 -7.82 9.94
C ALA A 154 -8.23 -8.41 9.60
N CYS A 155 -8.48 -8.77 8.33
CA CYS A 155 -9.67 -9.56 7.93
C CYS A 155 -9.33 -10.70 6.96
N ALA A 156 -9.88 -11.89 7.23
CA ALA A 156 -9.78 -13.08 6.40
C ALA A 156 -10.95 -13.23 5.39
N THR A 157 -12.07 -12.53 5.58
CA THR A 157 -13.22 -12.58 4.65
C THR A 157 -13.81 -11.20 4.34
N MET A 158 -14.57 -11.11 3.24
CA MET A 158 -15.34 -9.91 2.87
C MET A 158 -16.40 -9.55 3.92
N ASN A 159 -17.13 -10.53 4.45
CA ASN A 159 -18.17 -10.28 5.45
C ASN A 159 -17.55 -9.70 6.73
N GLU A 160 -16.42 -10.24 7.15
CA GLU A 160 -15.63 -9.73 8.27
C GLU A 160 -15.07 -8.32 7.99
N ALA A 161 -14.60 -8.02 6.78
CA ALA A 161 -14.14 -6.69 6.40
C ALA A 161 -15.28 -5.65 6.38
N VAL A 162 -16.48 -6.04 5.95
CA VAL A 162 -17.69 -5.21 6.03
C VAL A 162 -18.07 -4.97 7.49
N GLN A 163 -17.99 -5.98 8.36
CA GLN A 163 -18.29 -5.86 9.79
C GLN A 163 -17.27 -4.98 10.54
N LYS A 164 -15.96 -5.12 10.26
CA LYS A 164 -14.92 -4.36 10.95
C LYS A 164 -14.67 -2.94 10.40
N TYR A 165 -14.88 -2.70 9.10
CA TYR A 165 -14.39 -1.50 8.40
C TYR A 165 -15.46 -0.70 7.64
N SER A 166 -16.72 -0.74 8.10
CA SER A 166 -17.79 0.11 7.56
C SER A 166 -17.83 1.49 8.22
N LEU A 167 -17.33 2.52 7.53
CA LEU A 167 -17.79 3.88 7.84
C LEU A 167 -19.23 4.03 7.36
N LEU A 168 -20.10 4.43 8.27
CA LEU A 168 -21.48 4.76 7.98
C LEU A 168 -21.70 6.26 8.25
N THR A 169 -22.58 6.87 7.47
CA THR A 169 -23.05 8.25 7.68
C THR A 169 -24.55 8.25 7.85
N ALA A 170 -25.07 9.29 8.47
CA ALA A 170 -26.49 9.50 8.62
C ALA A 170 -26.80 11.00 8.45
N SER A 171 -28.07 11.36 8.55
CA SER A 171 -28.53 12.75 8.66
C SER A 171 -29.90 12.72 9.32
N PHE A 172 -30.11 13.55 10.34
CA PHE A 172 -31.33 13.50 11.15
C PHE A 172 -32.06 14.84 11.13
N PRO A 173 -33.37 14.83 10.89
CA PRO A 173 -34.23 15.78 11.56
C PRO A 173 -34.35 15.36 13.04
N PHE A 174 -33.99 16.27 13.94
CA PHE A 174 -34.54 16.29 15.30
C PHE A 174 -35.99 16.77 15.18
N ASP A 175 -36.90 15.89 14.72
CA ASP A 175 -38.28 16.24 14.40
C ASP A 175 -39.02 16.80 15.63
N GLU A 176 -39.19 18.12 15.62
CA GLU A 176 -39.80 18.97 16.62
C GLU A 176 -39.54 18.58 18.09
N TYR A 177 -38.53 19.23 18.69
CA TYR A 177 -38.43 19.45 20.14
C TYR A 177 -39.52 20.45 20.60
N ASN A 178 -40.79 20.13 20.33
CA ASN A 178 -41.92 21.03 20.53
C ASN A 178 -42.30 21.09 22.02
N GLN A 179 -41.73 22.06 22.74
CA GLN A 179 -42.08 22.37 24.12
C GLN A 179 -43.46 23.07 24.24
N THR A 180 -44.53 22.44 23.77
CA THR A 180 -45.89 22.77 24.25
C THR A 180 -46.04 22.18 25.65
N GLY A 181 -45.81 23.03 26.67
CA GLY A 181 -45.49 22.60 28.03
C GLY A 181 -46.43 21.57 28.67
N GLY A 182 -45.91 20.38 28.92
CA GLY A 182 -46.51 19.32 29.72
C GLY A 182 -45.43 18.39 30.26
N THR A 183 -45.52 17.96 31.51
CA THR A 183 -44.50 17.13 32.17
C THR A 183 -44.72 15.63 31.89
N ASP A 184 -44.75 15.25 30.61
CA ASP A 184 -45.05 13.87 30.20
C ASP A 184 -44.03 13.31 29.18
N ASN A 185 -43.60 12.08 29.45
CA ASN A 185 -42.78 11.15 28.68
C ASN A 185 -41.96 11.66 27.47
N LEU A 186 -40.74 12.15 27.76
CA LEU A 186 -39.61 12.22 26.80
C LEU A 186 -39.09 10.84 26.32
N VAL A 187 -39.62 9.73 26.85
CA VAL A 187 -38.95 8.42 26.90
C VAL A 187 -39.21 7.53 25.67
N ASN A 188 -40.10 7.91 24.75
CA ASN A 188 -40.70 6.96 23.79
C ASN A 188 -40.89 7.47 22.34
N ARG A 189 -40.00 8.34 21.84
CA ARG A 189 -39.94 8.67 20.39
C ARG A 189 -38.89 7.81 19.67
N THR A 190 -39.35 6.80 18.93
CA THR A 190 -38.49 5.96 18.07
C THR A 190 -38.01 6.75 16.86
N HIS A 191 -36.73 7.14 16.84
CA HIS A 191 -36.13 7.83 15.70
C HIS A 191 -35.58 6.79 14.71
N ARG A 192 -36.15 6.74 13.49
CA ARG A 192 -35.73 5.82 12.43
C ARG A 192 -34.60 6.40 11.60
N ILE A 193 -33.54 5.62 11.43
CA ILE A 193 -32.23 6.15 11.05
C ILE A 193 -31.66 5.38 9.86
N MET A 194 -31.60 6.06 8.72
CA MET A 194 -30.96 5.54 7.50
C MET A 194 -29.46 5.80 7.58
N LEU A 195 -28.73 4.80 8.04
CA LEU A 195 -27.28 4.72 7.86
C LEU A 195 -26.98 4.55 6.36
N THR A 196 -25.87 5.09 5.86
CA THR A 196 -25.42 4.92 4.47
C THR A 196 -23.93 4.59 4.47
N GLN A 197 -23.53 3.50 3.79
CA GLN A 197 -22.16 3.02 3.83
C GLN A 197 -21.24 3.83 2.91
N GLN A 198 -20.25 4.50 3.52
CA GLN A 198 -19.23 5.32 2.85
C GLN A 198 -17.92 4.56 2.60
N THR A 199 -17.84 3.28 2.96
CA THR A 199 -16.75 2.40 2.53
C THR A 199 -17.05 1.81 1.15
N ALA A 200 -16.06 1.85 0.25
CA ALA A 200 -15.98 0.99 -0.92
C ALA A 200 -14.97 -0.14 -0.66
N PHE A 201 -15.23 -1.35 -1.18
CA PHE A 201 -14.38 -2.52 -0.92
C PHE A 201 -13.75 -3.05 -2.20
N LEU A 202 -12.41 -3.12 -2.23
CA LEU A 202 -11.68 -3.82 -3.27
C LEU A 202 -11.50 -5.28 -2.85
N ASN A 203 -12.11 -6.20 -3.61
CA ASN A 203 -12.13 -7.63 -3.33
C ASN A 203 -11.15 -8.36 -4.25
N PHE A 204 -10.02 -8.82 -3.73
CA PHE A 204 -8.99 -9.46 -4.53
C PHE A 204 -9.10 -10.97 -4.49
N ALA A 205 -9.02 -11.60 -5.67
CA ALA A 205 -8.78 -13.03 -5.82
C ALA A 205 -7.59 -13.21 -6.79
N ILE A 206 -6.47 -13.67 -6.25
CA ILE A 206 -5.22 -13.86 -6.99
C ILE A 206 -4.97 -15.36 -7.11
N THR A 207 -5.04 -15.89 -8.33
CA THR A 207 -4.68 -17.27 -8.64
C THR A 207 -3.16 -17.37 -8.85
N PHE A 208 -2.48 -18.30 -8.20
CA PHE A 208 -1.04 -18.52 -8.31
C PHE A 208 -0.77 -19.71 -9.26
N GLU A 209 -0.06 -19.45 -10.35
CA GLU A 209 0.28 -20.44 -11.39
C GLU A 209 1.81 -20.56 -11.56
N ASP A 210 2.55 -20.23 -10.51
CA ASP A 210 4.02 -20.13 -10.47
C ASP A 210 4.71 -21.11 -9.50
N GLY A 211 3.94 -22.03 -8.91
CA GLY A 211 4.45 -23.02 -7.96
C GLY A 211 4.40 -22.59 -6.49
N THR A 212 3.89 -21.39 -6.15
CA THR A 212 3.57 -21.07 -4.74
C THR A 212 2.62 -22.12 -4.15
N ALA A 213 2.99 -22.67 -2.99
CA ALA A 213 2.21 -23.68 -2.29
C ALA A 213 0.97 -23.07 -1.61
N ALA A 214 0.00 -23.92 -1.27
CA ALA A 214 -1.05 -23.56 -0.31
C ALA A 214 -0.47 -23.51 1.11
N GLY A 215 -0.97 -22.59 1.94
CA GLY A 215 -0.45 -22.31 3.28
C GLY A 215 0.72 -21.30 3.31
N SER A 216 1.22 -20.84 2.16
CA SER A 216 2.23 -19.78 2.10
C SER A 216 1.63 -18.45 2.55
N ALA A 217 2.30 -17.79 3.49
CA ALA A 217 2.04 -16.39 3.81
C ALA A 217 2.63 -15.50 2.69
N ILE A 218 1.86 -14.52 2.23
CA ILE A 218 2.26 -13.55 1.20
C ILE A 218 1.82 -12.15 1.64
N THR A 219 2.60 -11.13 1.28
CA THR A 219 2.20 -9.73 1.44
C THR A 219 1.70 -9.18 0.12
N ALA A 220 0.47 -8.68 0.09
CA ALA A 220 -0.07 -7.90 -1.01
C ALA A 220 -0.01 -6.40 -0.68
N LYS A 221 0.26 -5.55 -1.67
CA LYS A 221 0.25 -4.08 -1.53
C LYS A 221 -0.38 -3.42 -2.74
N VAL A 222 -1.31 -2.51 -2.52
CA VAL A 222 -1.93 -1.67 -3.56
C VAL A 222 -1.44 -0.25 -3.39
N LYS A 223 -0.66 0.23 -4.35
CA LYS A 223 -0.20 1.62 -4.42
C LYS A 223 -1.15 2.45 -5.25
N ASN A 224 -1.73 3.50 -4.67
CA ASN A 224 -2.53 4.50 -5.39
C ASN A 224 -1.90 5.90 -5.17
N GLY A 225 -1.11 6.35 -6.15
CA GLY A 225 -0.31 7.59 -6.01
C GLY A 225 0.66 7.52 -4.83
N VAL A 226 0.43 8.34 -3.81
CA VAL A 226 1.23 8.37 -2.57
C VAL A 226 0.78 7.38 -1.51
N VAL A 227 -0.48 6.90 -1.57
CA VAL A 227 -1.06 5.99 -0.57
C VAL A 227 -0.66 4.54 -0.89
N ASP A 228 -0.20 3.80 0.12
CA ASP A 228 0.10 2.37 0.04
C ASP A 228 -0.80 1.59 1.00
N TYR A 229 -1.80 0.89 0.46
CA TYR A 229 -2.58 -0.10 1.20
C TYR A 229 -1.80 -1.42 1.24
N THR A 230 -1.75 -2.10 2.38
CA THR A 230 -1.16 -3.45 2.52
C THR A 230 -2.29 -4.46 2.79
N ALA A 231 -2.00 -5.75 2.64
CA ALA A 231 -2.72 -6.87 3.24
C ALA A 231 -1.77 -8.06 3.42
N ASN A 232 -1.88 -8.78 4.53
CA ASN A 232 -1.20 -10.05 4.74
C ASN A 232 -2.19 -11.18 4.44
N VAL A 233 -1.78 -12.17 3.65
CA VAL A 233 -2.69 -13.19 3.10
C VAL A 233 -2.05 -14.56 3.21
N THR A 234 -2.81 -15.57 3.63
CA THR A 234 -2.40 -16.97 3.53
C THR A 234 -3.02 -17.58 2.28
N THR A 235 -2.23 -18.23 1.43
CA THR A 235 -2.74 -18.92 0.25
C THR A 235 -3.52 -20.18 0.62
N VAL A 236 -4.55 -20.51 -0.16
CA VAL A 236 -5.38 -21.72 0.01
C VAL A 236 -5.45 -22.52 -1.28
N ALA A 237 -5.66 -23.83 -1.16
CA ALA A 237 -5.94 -24.69 -2.33
C ALA A 237 -7.44 -24.64 -2.66
N GLU A 238 -7.78 -24.33 -3.90
CA GLU A 238 -9.15 -24.19 -4.39
C GLU A 238 -9.24 -24.67 -5.84
N ASN A 239 -10.11 -25.64 -6.12
CA ASN A 239 -10.35 -26.18 -7.47
C ASN A 239 -9.06 -26.56 -8.23
N ALA A 240 -8.15 -27.26 -7.54
CA ALA A 240 -6.81 -27.65 -8.02
C ALA A 240 -5.84 -26.50 -8.40
N LYS A 241 -6.16 -25.26 -8.02
CA LYS A 241 -5.26 -24.10 -8.07
C LYS A 241 -4.91 -23.62 -6.65
N VAL A 242 -3.89 -22.78 -6.54
CA VAL A 242 -3.57 -22.05 -5.31
C VAL A 242 -4.08 -20.62 -5.44
N VAL A 243 -4.75 -20.09 -4.43
CA VAL A 243 -5.43 -18.79 -4.48
C VAL A 243 -5.15 -18.00 -3.20
N GLY A 244 -4.86 -16.70 -3.32
CA GLY A 244 -4.86 -15.74 -2.22
C GLY A 244 -6.07 -14.80 -2.35
N LYS A 245 -6.86 -14.66 -1.28
CA LYS A 245 -8.04 -13.79 -1.24
C LYS A 245 -7.92 -12.79 -0.09
N PHE A 246 -8.19 -11.52 -0.36
CA PHE A 246 -8.17 -10.46 0.65
C PHE A 246 -9.02 -9.26 0.23
N VAL A 247 -9.33 -8.39 1.18
CA VAL A 247 -10.19 -7.23 0.97
C VAL A 247 -9.52 -5.97 1.51
N LEU A 248 -9.58 -4.88 0.74
CA LEU A 248 -9.14 -3.56 1.17
C LEU A 248 -10.33 -2.60 1.27
N PRO A 249 -10.64 -2.04 2.45
CA PRO A 249 -11.57 -0.92 2.59
C PRO A 249 -10.91 0.37 2.09
N VAL A 250 -11.66 1.19 1.36
CA VAL A 250 -11.27 2.55 0.95
C VAL A 250 -12.47 3.49 1.09
N ALA A 251 -12.21 4.79 1.24
CA ALA A 251 -13.27 5.79 1.35
C ALA A 251 -14.04 5.98 0.03
N ASP A 252 -15.31 6.40 0.12
CA ASP A 252 -16.09 6.84 -1.04
C ASP A 252 -15.36 7.95 -1.83
N GLY A 253 -15.60 7.99 -3.14
CA GLY A 253 -14.93 8.91 -4.07
C GLY A 253 -13.45 8.60 -4.33
N THR A 254 -12.84 7.61 -3.66
CA THR A 254 -11.44 7.22 -3.90
C THR A 254 -11.24 6.90 -5.38
N THR A 255 -10.46 7.72 -6.08
CA THR A 255 -10.14 7.48 -7.49
C THR A 255 -8.81 6.76 -7.60
N LEU A 256 -8.84 5.56 -8.17
CA LEU A 256 -7.65 4.81 -8.57
C LEU A 256 -7.04 5.51 -9.77
N ASN A 257 -5.80 5.98 -9.64
CA ASN A 257 -5.04 6.68 -10.69
C ASN A 257 -3.70 5.98 -10.87
N ASN A 258 -3.54 5.20 -11.96
CA ASN A 258 -2.41 4.30 -12.19
C ASN A 258 -2.15 3.37 -10.98
N ALA A 259 -3.21 2.84 -10.36
CA ALA A 259 -3.08 2.03 -9.15
C ALA A 259 -2.43 0.68 -9.45
N ILE A 260 -1.43 0.27 -8.65
CA ILE A 260 -0.64 -0.95 -8.87
C ILE A 260 -0.77 -1.88 -7.67
N LEU A 261 -1.30 -3.08 -7.93
CA LEU A 261 -1.20 -4.23 -7.05
C LEU A 261 0.19 -4.88 -7.19
N ARG A 262 0.83 -5.15 -6.07
CA ARG A 262 2.08 -5.91 -5.93
C ARG A 262 1.84 -7.07 -4.97
N VAL A 263 2.52 -8.19 -5.18
CA VAL A 263 2.59 -9.30 -4.22
C VAL A 263 4.05 -9.72 -4.09
N SER A 264 4.52 -10.04 -2.89
CA SER A 264 5.90 -10.51 -2.64
C SER A 264 6.29 -11.65 -3.58
N GLY A 265 7.43 -11.50 -4.27
CA GLY A 265 7.93 -12.44 -5.28
C GLY A 265 7.07 -12.64 -6.54
N LYS A 266 6.19 -11.70 -6.92
CA LYS A 266 5.28 -11.83 -8.09
C LYS A 266 5.32 -10.65 -9.06
N ALA A 267 4.79 -10.89 -10.27
CA ALA A 267 4.42 -9.84 -11.20
C ALA A 267 3.49 -8.78 -10.57
N THR A 268 3.66 -7.51 -10.97
CA THR A 268 2.79 -6.41 -10.54
C THR A 268 1.65 -6.19 -11.53
N PHE A 269 0.45 -5.85 -11.04
CA PHE A 269 -0.75 -5.69 -11.85
C PHE A 269 -1.29 -4.27 -11.77
N ALA A 270 -1.60 -3.68 -12.93
CA ALA A 270 -2.44 -2.49 -12.96
C ALA A 270 -3.87 -2.84 -12.51
N ILE A 271 -4.43 -1.99 -11.65
CA ILE A 271 -5.86 -1.87 -11.41
C ILE A 271 -6.32 -0.70 -12.28
N THR A 272 -7.28 -0.94 -13.15
CA THR A 272 -7.81 0.06 -14.10
C THR A 272 -8.38 1.27 -13.37
N ASP A 273 -8.17 2.45 -13.94
CA ASP A 273 -8.60 3.72 -13.34
C ASP A 273 -10.12 3.75 -13.15
N ALA A 274 -10.54 4.05 -11.92
CA ALA A 274 -11.93 4.03 -11.51
C ALA A 274 -12.13 4.90 -10.26
N THR A 275 -13.19 5.71 -10.26
CA THR A 275 -13.71 6.36 -9.04
C THR A 275 -14.60 5.36 -8.31
N LEU A 276 -14.19 5.00 -7.09
CA LEU A 276 -14.84 3.97 -6.29
C LEU A 276 -15.96 4.58 -5.47
N ALA A 277 -17.19 4.46 -5.96
CA ALA A 277 -18.39 4.77 -5.19
C ALA A 277 -18.54 3.79 -4.01
N GLY A 278 -18.91 4.31 -2.84
CA GLY A 278 -19.25 3.58 -1.62
C GLY A 278 -20.47 2.65 -1.79
N ASN A 279 -20.72 1.81 -0.78
CA ASN A 279 -21.75 0.76 -0.81
C ASN A 279 -21.58 -0.22 -2.01
N LYS A 280 -20.36 -0.34 -2.56
CA LYS A 280 -20.03 -1.25 -3.68
C LYS A 280 -18.77 -2.06 -3.40
N VAL A 281 -18.78 -3.26 -3.99
CA VAL A 281 -17.65 -4.20 -4.01
C VAL A 281 -17.11 -4.26 -5.44
N TYR A 282 -15.80 -4.09 -5.58
CA TYR A 282 -15.10 -4.13 -6.87
C TYR A 282 -14.18 -5.36 -6.88
N SER A 283 -14.58 -6.41 -7.60
CA SER A 283 -13.83 -7.67 -7.67
C SER A 283 -12.65 -7.59 -8.64
N VAL A 284 -11.44 -7.65 -8.09
CA VAL A 284 -10.17 -7.63 -8.84
C VAL A 284 -9.62 -9.06 -8.91
N ASN A 285 -10.05 -9.80 -9.93
CA ASN A 285 -9.52 -11.12 -10.26
C ASN A 285 -8.21 -10.96 -11.05
N ARG A 286 -7.14 -11.68 -10.67
CA ARG A 286 -5.84 -11.70 -11.37
C ARG A 286 -5.17 -13.08 -11.27
N THR A 287 -4.24 -13.36 -12.18
CA THR A 287 -3.34 -14.52 -12.09
C THR A 287 -1.92 -14.03 -11.81
N ALA A 288 -1.37 -14.42 -10.66
CA ALA A 288 0.04 -14.33 -10.35
C ALA A 288 0.83 -15.33 -11.23
N LEU A 289 1.57 -14.78 -12.18
CA LEU A 289 2.49 -15.49 -13.06
C LEU A 289 3.93 -15.18 -12.63
N ASN A 290 4.81 -16.16 -12.81
CA ASN A 290 6.25 -15.95 -12.65
C ASN A 290 6.76 -15.09 -13.82
N ILE A 291 7.37 -13.94 -13.52
CA ILE A 291 7.96 -13.07 -14.55
C ILE A 291 9.04 -13.82 -15.35
N ALA A 292 9.79 -14.70 -14.69
CA ALA A 292 10.77 -15.53 -15.36
C ALA A 292 10.12 -16.49 -16.37
N SER A 293 9.00 -17.16 -16.05
CA SER A 293 8.47 -18.21 -16.95
C SER A 293 7.97 -17.67 -18.29
N ILE A 294 7.45 -16.43 -18.34
CA ILE A 294 7.01 -15.80 -19.59
C ILE A 294 8.16 -15.22 -20.42
N TYR A 295 9.25 -14.72 -19.80
CA TYR A 295 10.37 -14.09 -20.51
C TYR A 295 11.58 -15.01 -20.73
N THR A 296 11.67 -16.15 -20.06
CA THR A 296 12.80 -17.10 -20.19
C THR A 296 12.92 -17.69 -21.60
N ALA A 297 11.79 -17.94 -22.26
CA ALA A 297 11.73 -18.43 -23.64
C ALA A 297 11.76 -17.31 -24.70
N VAL A 298 11.77 -16.04 -24.27
CA VAL A 298 11.87 -14.88 -25.17
C VAL A 298 13.34 -14.49 -25.29
N PRO A 299 13.93 -14.41 -26.51
CA PRO A 299 15.29 -13.91 -26.69
C PRO A 299 15.46 -12.51 -26.09
N PHE A 300 16.67 -12.15 -25.67
CA PHE A 300 16.98 -10.78 -25.27
C PHE A 300 16.50 -9.79 -26.34
N THR A 301 15.59 -8.90 -25.92
CA THR A 301 14.85 -7.99 -26.79
C THR A 301 14.93 -6.57 -26.25
N ILE A 302 15.19 -5.62 -27.16
CA ILE A 302 14.96 -4.19 -26.93
C ILE A 302 13.68 -3.81 -27.65
N GLU A 303 12.72 -3.22 -26.94
CA GLU A 303 11.56 -2.56 -27.55
C GLU A 303 11.74 -1.05 -27.48
N ALA A 304 11.66 -0.39 -28.64
CA ALA A 304 11.72 1.07 -28.74
C ALA A 304 10.38 1.70 -28.34
N THR A 305 10.39 2.66 -27.42
CA THR A 305 9.21 3.44 -27.01
C THR A 305 9.08 4.75 -27.79
N SER A 306 10.09 5.12 -28.58
CA SER A 306 10.11 6.29 -29.46
C SER A 306 10.84 6.00 -30.77
N ALA A 307 10.72 6.88 -31.75
CA ALA A 307 11.45 6.76 -33.01
C ALA A 307 12.92 7.21 -32.87
N GLY A 308 13.82 6.58 -33.62
CA GLY A 308 15.25 6.90 -33.61
C GLY A 308 16.08 5.72 -34.11
N ASN A 309 17.21 5.46 -33.45
CA ASN A 309 18.00 4.24 -33.65
C ASN A 309 18.30 3.52 -32.34
N ILE A 310 18.52 2.22 -32.45
CA ILE A 310 19.31 1.40 -31.53
C ILE A 310 20.69 1.25 -32.18
N LYS A 311 21.77 1.42 -31.41
CA LYS A 311 23.14 1.31 -31.89
C LYS A 311 23.94 0.34 -31.01
N ILE A 312 24.61 -0.62 -31.65
CA ILE A 312 25.60 -1.50 -31.02
C ILE A 312 26.98 -0.90 -31.34
N LEU A 313 27.72 -0.52 -30.31
CA LEU A 313 29.10 -0.08 -30.40
C LEU A 313 30.03 -1.29 -30.26
N THR A 314 31.02 -1.43 -31.14
CA THR A 314 31.98 -2.56 -31.15
C THR A 314 31.33 -3.94 -30.87
N PRO A 315 30.42 -4.43 -31.74
CA PRO A 315 29.77 -5.73 -31.59
C PRO A 315 30.76 -6.90 -31.66
N ARG A 316 30.31 -8.07 -31.18
CA ARG A 316 31.05 -9.33 -31.31
C ARG A 316 30.73 -9.98 -32.65
N VAL A 317 31.76 -10.43 -33.37
CA VAL A 317 31.61 -11.23 -34.58
C VAL A 317 30.88 -12.53 -34.22
N GLY A 318 29.79 -12.83 -34.94
CA GLY A 318 28.88 -13.92 -34.63
C GLY A 318 27.61 -13.50 -33.87
N MET A 319 27.47 -12.22 -33.50
CA MET A 319 26.17 -11.70 -33.09
C MET A 319 25.21 -11.71 -34.29
N GLN A 320 23.92 -11.83 -34.01
CA GLN A 320 22.85 -11.62 -34.98
C GLN A 320 21.74 -10.80 -34.34
N TYR A 321 20.90 -10.14 -35.16
CA TYR A 321 19.67 -9.52 -34.70
C TYR A 321 18.50 -9.75 -35.66
N SER A 322 17.28 -9.77 -35.15
CA SER A 322 16.04 -9.71 -35.93
C SER A 322 15.23 -8.50 -35.49
N LYS A 323 14.64 -7.78 -36.45
CA LYS A 323 13.67 -6.70 -36.20
C LYS A 323 12.26 -7.21 -36.48
N ASN A 324 11.36 -7.07 -35.51
CA ASN A 324 9.93 -7.44 -35.58
C ASN A 324 9.67 -8.88 -36.07
N GLY A 325 10.55 -9.84 -35.75
CA GLY A 325 10.45 -11.22 -36.22
C GLY A 325 10.81 -11.44 -37.69
N GLY A 326 11.38 -10.43 -38.37
CA GLY A 326 11.94 -10.56 -39.72
C GLY A 326 13.22 -11.41 -39.78
N ALA A 327 13.84 -11.47 -40.95
CA ALA A 327 15.08 -12.22 -41.17
C ALA A 327 16.19 -11.80 -40.18
N LYS A 328 16.98 -12.78 -39.74
CA LYS A 328 18.17 -12.53 -38.92
C LYS A 328 19.26 -11.88 -39.76
N MET A 329 19.76 -10.75 -39.29
CA MET A 329 20.92 -10.04 -39.82
C MET A 329 22.15 -10.43 -39.00
N ALA A 330 23.12 -11.08 -39.63
CA ALA A 330 24.38 -11.46 -39.00
C ALA A 330 25.35 -10.26 -38.92
N ILE A 331 26.12 -10.20 -37.83
CA ILE A 331 27.19 -9.22 -37.62
C ILE A 331 28.53 -9.92 -37.81
N SER A 332 29.14 -9.68 -38.97
CA SER A 332 30.36 -10.35 -39.44
C SER A 332 31.66 -9.58 -39.19
N THR A 333 31.58 -8.32 -38.75
CA THR A 333 32.72 -7.46 -38.39
C THR A 333 32.50 -6.85 -37.01
N SER A 334 33.52 -6.18 -36.46
CA SER A 334 33.44 -5.43 -35.20
C SER A 334 32.98 -3.97 -35.39
N ASP A 335 32.43 -3.62 -36.56
CA ASP A 335 32.02 -2.25 -36.88
C ASP A 335 30.70 -1.88 -36.20
N ASP A 336 30.50 -0.59 -35.91
CA ASP A 336 29.33 -0.07 -35.23
C ASP A 336 28.02 -0.30 -36.01
N VAL A 337 27.14 -1.17 -35.51
CA VAL A 337 25.84 -1.48 -36.14
C VAL A 337 24.76 -0.51 -35.67
N THR A 338 24.04 0.11 -36.62
CA THR A 338 22.96 1.06 -36.34
C THR A 338 21.65 0.57 -36.95
N ILE A 339 20.60 0.45 -36.13
CA ILE A 339 19.30 -0.13 -36.47
C ILE A 339 18.22 0.94 -36.29
N SER A 340 17.59 1.36 -37.38
CA SER A 340 16.52 2.38 -37.35
C SER A 340 15.21 1.80 -36.81
N VAL A 341 14.56 2.51 -35.88
CA VAL A 341 13.36 2.06 -35.16
C VAL A 341 12.31 3.15 -35.01
N SER A 342 11.04 2.73 -34.95
CA SER A 342 9.85 3.49 -34.57
C SER A 342 9.34 3.00 -33.20
N ALA A 343 8.47 3.78 -32.55
CA ALA A 343 7.81 3.32 -31.33
C ALA A 343 7.04 2.00 -31.56
N GLY A 344 7.21 1.04 -30.67
CA GLY A 344 6.64 -0.32 -30.75
C GLY A 344 7.55 -1.37 -31.40
N ASP A 345 8.57 -0.95 -32.18
CA ASP A 345 9.53 -1.86 -32.82
C ASP A 345 10.31 -2.68 -31.78
N LYS A 346 10.54 -3.95 -32.10
CA LYS A 346 11.24 -4.93 -31.27
C LYS A 346 12.47 -5.43 -32.01
N VAL A 347 13.64 -5.29 -31.41
CA VAL A 347 14.89 -5.86 -31.92
C VAL A 347 15.35 -6.94 -30.96
N GLN A 348 15.41 -8.17 -31.47
CA GLN A 348 15.83 -9.36 -30.73
C GLN A 348 17.27 -9.71 -31.12
N PHE A 349 18.10 -10.11 -30.16
CA PHE A 349 19.52 -10.36 -30.39
C PHE A 349 19.94 -11.78 -30.00
N TYR A 350 20.92 -12.28 -30.74
CA TYR A 350 21.36 -13.67 -30.69
C TYR A 350 22.89 -13.76 -30.75
N GLY A 351 23.46 -14.77 -30.11
CA GLY A 351 24.82 -15.26 -30.35
C GLY A 351 24.82 -16.55 -31.18
N ASN A 352 26.02 -17.06 -31.48
CA ASN A 352 26.23 -18.25 -32.31
C ASN A 352 26.69 -19.49 -31.52
N GLY A 353 26.64 -19.44 -30.18
CA GLY A 353 27.03 -20.53 -29.26
C GLY A 353 28.52 -20.87 -29.23
N THR A 354 29.32 -20.36 -30.17
CA THR A 354 30.64 -20.92 -30.53
C THR A 354 31.78 -19.92 -30.44
N THR A 355 31.54 -18.62 -30.70
CA THR A 355 32.59 -17.59 -30.61
C THR A 355 32.36 -16.54 -29.53
N ILE A 356 31.12 -16.41 -29.01
CA ILE A 356 30.77 -15.38 -28.03
C ILE A 356 30.81 -15.96 -26.61
N THR A 357 31.94 -15.74 -25.92
CA THR A 357 32.10 -16.05 -24.49
C THR A 357 32.01 -14.81 -23.59
N LYS A 358 32.14 -13.61 -24.16
CA LYS A 358 32.10 -12.32 -23.43
C LYS A 358 31.91 -11.11 -24.34
N TYR A 359 31.35 -10.06 -23.75
CA TYR A 359 31.10 -8.76 -24.40
C TYR A 359 32.13 -7.67 -24.04
N TYR A 360 33.00 -7.92 -23.06
CA TYR A 360 34.12 -7.04 -22.68
C TYR A 360 35.45 -7.79 -22.67
N GLU A 361 36.48 -7.20 -23.27
CA GLU A 361 37.89 -7.60 -23.15
C GLU A 361 38.69 -6.51 -22.43
N ASP A 362 38.60 -5.29 -22.95
CA ASP A 362 39.36 -4.12 -22.53
C ASP A 362 38.61 -2.83 -22.89
N SER A 363 39.20 -1.66 -22.60
CA SER A 363 38.56 -0.35 -22.83
C SER A 363 38.27 -0.01 -24.31
N SER A 364 39.00 -0.61 -25.26
CA SER A 364 38.80 -0.45 -26.70
C SER A 364 37.85 -1.51 -27.28
N ASN A 365 37.84 -2.70 -26.70
CA ASN A 365 37.02 -3.84 -27.13
C ASN A 365 35.93 -4.16 -26.08
N MET A 366 34.93 -3.28 -26.02
CA MET A 366 33.85 -3.22 -25.02
C MET A 366 32.51 -2.97 -25.72
N THR A 367 31.76 -4.04 -25.98
CA THR A 367 30.45 -3.95 -26.64
C THR A 367 29.46 -3.18 -25.77
N LYS A 368 28.72 -2.23 -26.37
CA LYS A 368 27.66 -1.46 -25.69
C LYS A 368 26.45 -1.33 -26.60
N ILE A 369 25.25 -1.42 -26.03
CA ILE A 369 23.99 -1.20 -26.74
C ILE A 369 23.33 0.08 -26.18
N GLY A 370 23.13 1.05 -27.07
CA GLY A 370 22.52 2.34 -26.81
C GLY A 370 21.77 2.83 -28.04
N GLY A 371 21.82 4.13 -28.32
CA GLY A 371 21.18 4.73 -29.49
C GLY A 371 20.55 6.09 -29.16
N THR A 372 19.62 6.53 -30.02
CA THR A 372 18.83 7.75 -29.81
C THR A 372 17.39 7.47 -29.39
N ALA A 373 16.83 6.32 -29.75
CA ALA A 373 15.49 5.91 -29.38
C ALA A 373 15.42 5.53 -27.90
N GLU A 374 14.44 6.06 -27.19
CA GLU A 374 14.04 5.58 -25.85
C GLU A 374 13.53 4.14 -25.95
N CYS A 375 13.85 3.31 -24.96
CA CYS A 375 13.60 1.89 -25.02
C CYS A 375 13.52 1.21 -23.65
N LYS A 376 12.98 -0.01 -23.66
CA LYS A 376 12.97 -0.97 -22.54
C LYS A 376 13.63 -2.28 -22.96
N VAL A 377 14.19 -3.02 -22.02
CA VAL A 377 14.75 -4.37 -22.25
C VAL A 377 13.96 -5.45 -21.54
N TYR A 378 13.82 -6.60 -22.19
CA TYR A 378 13.21 -7.79 -21.63
C TYR A 378 13.72 -9.08 -22.30
N GLY A 379 13.27 -10.22 -21.81
CA GLY A 379 13.68 -11.53 -22.32
C GLY A 379 14.98 -12.02 -21.69
N ASN A 380 15.45 -13.18 -22.13
CA ASN A 380 16.57 -13.88 -21.53
C ASN A 380 17.92 -13.46 -22.15
N VAL A 381 18.80 -12.90 -21.31
CA VAL A 381 20.13 -12.42 -21.73
C VAL A 381 20.98 -13.51 -22.37
N MET A 382 20.74 -14.78 -22.06
CA MET A 382 21.54 -15.91 -22.56
C MET A 382 21.39 -16.13 -24.07
N SER A 383 20.35 -15.57 -24.73
CA SER A 383 20.25 -15.65 -26.20
C SER A 383 21.44 -14.97 -26.89
N LEU A 384 22.07 -13.98 -26.24
CA LEU A 384 23.28 -13.30 -26.72
C LEU A 384 24.54 -14.20 -26.72
N VAL A 385 24.52 -15.33 -26.02
CA VAL A 385 25.60 -16.34 -26.06
C VAL A 385 25.29 -17.35 -27.17
N ASP A 386 24.10 -17.94 -27.13
CA ASP A 386 23.65 -18.98 -28.06
C ASP A 386 22.16 -18.78 -28.39
N GLU A 387 21.77 -18.88 -29.65
CA GLU A 387 20.35 -18.88 -30.04
C GLU A 387 19.63 -20.20 -29.72
N THR A 388 20.38 -21.27 -29.49
CA THR A 388 19.88 -22.60 -29.12
C THR A 388 19.98 -22.80 -27.61
N GLY A 389 18.98 -23.46 -27.02
CA GLY A 389 18.99 -23.83 -25.59
C GLY A 389 18.99 -22.69 -24.56
N PHE A 390 19.04 -21.41 -24.96
CA PHE A 390 19.16 -20.27 -24.03
C PHE A 390 18.10 -20.25 -22.92
N ALA A 391 16.88 -20.69 -23.24
CA ALA A 391 15.75 -20.77 -22.30
C ALA A 391 15.99 -21.73 -21.13
N THR A 392 16.95 -22.65 -21.22
CA THR A 392 17.37 -23.55 -20.13
C THR A 392 18.82 -23.32 -19.69
N ASN A 393 19.52 -22.34 -20.28
CA ASN A 393 20.92 -22.08 -19.97
C ASN A 393 21.06 -21.15 -18.77
N THR A 394 21.75 -21.61 -17.72
CA THR A 394 22.08 -20.85 -16.50
C THR A 394 23.59 -20.67 -16.30
N THR A 395 24.40 -21.10 -17.28
CA THR A 395 25.87 -21.16 -17.16
C THR A 395 26.53 -20.01 -17.93
N LEU A 396 27.24 -19.14 -17.22
CA LEU A 396 28.00 -18.04 -17.83
C LEU A 396 29.31 -18.57 -18.46
N PRO A 397 29.56 -18.35 -19.76
CA PRO A 397 30.70 -18.94 -20.46
C PRO A 397 32.08 -18.42 -20.03
N SER A 398 32.21 -17.18 -19.56
CA SER A 398 33.49 -16.69 -18.98
C SER A 398 33.33 -15.53 -18.00
N SER A 399 34.44 -15.10 -17.39
CA SER A 399 34.53 -13.79 -16.72
C SER A 399 34.13 -12.67 -17.69
N TYR A 400 33.56 -11.58 -17.17
CA TYR A 400 33.08 -10.42 -17.95
C TYR A 400 31.98 -10.71 -19.00
N THR A 401 31.26 -11.86 -18.93
CA THR A 401 30.31 -12.31 -19.98
C THR A 401 29.44 -11.16 -20.53
N PHE A 402 28.69 -10.44 -19.69
CA PHE A 402 27.78 -9.35 -20.07
C PHE A 402 28.19 -7.98 -19.48
N ALA A 403 29.47 -7.81 -19.15
CA ALA A 403 29.95 -6.56 -18.58
C ALA A 403 29.76 -5.38 -19.54
N HIS A 404 29.47 -4.20 -18.99
CA HIS A 404 29.27 -2.93 -19.70
C HIS A 404 28.10 -2.85 -20.72
N LEU A 405 27.26 -3.89 -20.88
CA LEU A 405 26.37 -4.04 -22.03
C LEU A 405 25.45 -2.82 -22.33
N PHE A 406 24.98 -2.09 -21.31
CA PHE A 406 24.17 -0.86 -21.47
C PHE A 406 24.87 0.39 -20.90
N LYS A 407 26.18 0.36 -20.67
CA LYS A 407 26.91 1.46 -20.01
C LYS A 407 26.70 2.80 -20.72
N ASN A 408 26.24 3.79 -19.96
CA ASN A 408 25.85 5.14 -20.36
C ASN A 408 24.63 5.22 -21.31
N ASN A 409 23.81 4.16 -21.40
CA ASN A 409 22.54 4.22 -22.14
C ASN A 409 21.50 5.05 -21.38
N THR A 410 21.54 6.36 -21.58
CA THR A 410 20.58 7.33 -21.02
C THR A 410 19.16 7.22 -21.62
N LYS A 411 18.96 6.35 -22.61
CA LYS A 411 17.70 6.13 -23.31
C LYS A 411 16.96 4.86 -22.85
N LEU A 412 17.61 4.01 -22.06
CA LEU A 412 16.97 2.87 -21.40
C LEU A 412 16.16 3.34 -20.18
N THR A 413 14.87 2.99 -20.14
CA THR A 413 13.93 3.42 -19.07
C THR A 413 13.52 2.31 -18.10
N ASP A 414 13.49 1.06 -18.58
CA ASP A 414 13.01 -0.12 -17.84
C ASP A 414 13.79 -1.38 -18.27
N ALA A 415 14.19 -2.20 -17.29
CA ALA A 415 14.84 -3.49 -17.44
C ALA A 415 14.28 -4.57 -16.49
N SER A 416 13.09 -4.33 -15.89
CA SER A 416 12.44 -5.23 -14.91
C SER A 416 12.20 -6.66 -15.43
N ASN A 417 11.94 -6.78 -16.73
CA ASN A 417 11.60 -8.03 -17.41
C ASN A 417 12.80 -8.68 -18.13
N LEU A 418 14.03 -8.21 -17.88
CA LEU A 418 15.26 -8.84 -18.37
C LEU A 418 15.65 -9.99 -17.43
N ILE A 419 15.72 -11.21 -17.97
CA ILE A 419 16.08 -12.40 -17.19
C ILE A 419 17.59 -12.59 -17.22
N LEU A 420 18.19 -12.64 -16.03
CA LEU A 420 19.61 -12.94 -15.78
C LEU A 420 19.70 -14.30 -15.06
N PRO A 421 19.54 -15.44 -15.77
CA PRO A 421 19.22 -16.74 -15.15
C PRO A 421 20.40 -17.44 -14.45
N ALA A 422 21.56 -16.79 -14.36
CA ALA A 422 22.78 -17.39 -13.83
C ALA A 422 22.81 -17.38 -12.30
N MET A 423 22.56 -18.53 -11.68
CA MET A 423 22.70 -18.71 -10.22
C MET A 423 24.18 -18.81 -9.80
N THR A 424 25.05 -19.35 -10.68
CA THR A 424 26.50 -19.45 -10.47
C THR A 424 27.19 -18.35 -11.26
N LEU A 425 27.76 -17.36 -10.56
CA LEU A 425 28.37 -16.18 -11.18
C LEU A 425 29.86 -16.41 -11.52
N THR A 426 30.31 -15.86 -12.64
CA THR A 426 31.73 -15.72 -13.00
C THR A 426 32.24 -14.33 -12.63
N ASN A 427 33.57 -14.18 -12.47
CA ASN A 427 34.15 -12.89 -12.05
C ASN A 427 33.77 -11.76 -13.03
N TYR A 428 33.35 -10.63 -12.48
CA TYR A 428 32.95 -9.43 -13.22
C TYR A 428 31.82 -9.62 -14.27
N CYS A 429 31.03 -10.69 -14.20
CA CYS A 429 30.10 -11.09 -15.27
C CYS A 429 29.07 -10.03 -15.71
N TYR A 430 28.57 -9.20 -14.80
CA TYR A 430 27.65 -8.08 -15.08
C TYR A 430 28.23 -6.72 -14.63
N MET A 431 29.56 -6.64 -14.52
CA MET A 431 30.29 -5.43 -14.10
C MET A 431 29.91 -4.22 -14.97
N TYR A 432 29.57 -3.09 -14.35
CA TYR A 432 29.10 -1.85 -15.01
C TYR A 432 27.90 -1.99 -15.98
N MET A 433 27.15 -3.10 -15.97
CA MET A 433 26.15 -3.42 -17.01
C MET A 433 25.14 -2.30 -17.29
N PHE A 434 24.63 -1.61 -16.26
CA PHE A 434 23.72 -0.46 -16.38
C PHE A 434 24.32 0.86 -15.86
N GLN A 435 25.64 0.93 -15.68
CA GLN A 435 26.30 2.14 -15.17
C GLN A 435 25.93 3.36 -16.03
N GLY A 436 25.42 4.42 -15.40
CA GLY A 436 25.07 5.67 -16.08
C GLY A 436 23.78 5.62 -16.90
N CYS A 437 22.94 4.57 -16.77
CA CYS A 437 21.58 4.56 -17.33
C CYS A 437 20.66 5.48 -16.52
N LYS A 438 20.83 6.80 -16.67
CA LYS A 438 20.19 7.82 -15.82
C LYS A 438 18.66 7.74 -15.77
N ASN A 439 18.02 7.26 -16.84
CA ASN A 439 16.56 7.17 -16.95
C ASN A 439 16.00 5.78 -16.57
N LEU A 440 16.86 4.82 -16.21
CA LEU A 440 16.45 3.48 -15.82
C LEU A 440 15.79 3.52 -14.44
N THR A 441 14.49 3.18 -14.37
CA THR A 441 13.67 3.27 -13.14
C THR A 441 13.29 1.94 -12.50
N ALA A 442 13.34 0.84 -13.26
CA ALA A 442 13.21 -0.52 -12.76
C ALA A 442 14.28 -1.41 -13.42
N GLY A 443 14.86 -2.33 -12.64
CA GLY A 443 15.99 -3.17 -13.04
C GLY A 443 15.68 -4.66 -12.88
N PRO A 444 16.51 -5.55 -13.45
CA PRO A 444 16.31 -6.99 -13.38
C PRO A 444 16.49 -7.53 -11.95
N GLU A 445 15.86 -8.67 -11.70
CA GLU A 445 16.15 -9.49 -10.51
C GLU A 445 17.55 -10.13 -10.60
N LEU A 446 18.25 -10.21 -9.47
CA LEU A 446 19.55 -10.85 -9.33
C LEU A 446 19.40 -12.13 -8.47
N PRO A 447 19.23 -13.33 -9.08
CA PRO A 447 18.83 -14.56 -8.37
C PRO A 447 20.00 -15.33 -7.74
N ALA A 448 21.25 -14.93 -7.96
CA ALA A 448 22.42 -15.62 -7.44
C ALA A 448 22.58 -15.46 -5.93
N SER A 449 22.65 -16.58 -5.19
CA SER A 449 22.81 -16.60 -3.74
C SER A 449 24.24 -16.26 -3.27
N VAL A 450 25.25 -16.47 -4.12
CA VAL A 450 26.67 -16.22 -3.82
C VAL A 450 27.28 -15.28 -4.85
N LEU A 451 27.85 -14.17 -4.36
CA LEU A 451 28.54 -13.18 -5.20
C LEU A 451 30.04 -13.45 -5.29
N VAL A 452 30.55 -13.56 -6.51
CA VAL A 452 31.99 -13.67 -6.80
C VAL A 452 32.62 -12.31 -7.12
N ILE A 453 33.94 -12.25 -7.31
CA ILE A 453 34.70 -10.99 -7.41
C ILE A 453 34.15 -10.08 -8.51
N GLY A 454 33.70 -8.90 -8.10
CA GLY A 454 33.17 -7.83 -8.95
C GLY A 454 31.97 -8.18 -9.83
N CYS A 455 31.28 -9.29 -9.60
CA CYS A 455 30.20 -9.78 -10.49
C CYS A 455 29.10 -8.74 -10.78
N TYR A 456 28.76 -7.88 -9.81
CA TYR A 456 27.82 -6.77 -9.92
C TYR A 456 28.50 -5.40 -9.68
N GLN A 457 29.83 -5.31 -9.78
CA GLN A 457 30.60 -4.10 -9.47
C GLN A 457 30.09 -2.91 -10.30
N SER A 458 29.67 -1.85 -9.60
CA SER A 458 29.11 -0.62 -10.17
C SER A 458 27.96 -0.85 -11.18
N MET A 459 27.24 -1.97 -11.08
CA MET A 459 26.21 -2.40 -12.05
C MET A 459 25.12 -1.35 -12.25
N PHE A 460 24.61 -0.74 -11.17
CA PHE A 460 23.55 0.27 -11.19
C PHE A 460 24.05 1.68 -10.86
N ARG A 461 25.38 1.90 -10.89
CA ARG A 461 25.99 3.18 -10.50
C ARG A 461 25.45 4.34 -11.36
N GLY A 462 24.84 5.34 -10.72
CA GLY A 462 24.28 6.52 -11.40
C GLY A 462 22.97 6.30 -12.17
N THR A 463 22.20 5.27 -11.81
CA THR A 463 20.82 5.03 -12.30
C THR A 463 19.76 5.78 -11.48
N SER A 464 18.49 5.69 -11.86
CA SER A 464 17.33 6.24 -11.12
C SER A 464 16.36 5.13 -10.70
N LEU A 465 16.89 3.95 -10.32
CA LEU A 465 16.07 2.81 -9.91
C LEU A 465 15.22 3.14 -8.69
N LYS A 466 13.97 2.68 -8.68
CA LYS A 466 13.03 2.79 -7.54
C LYS A 466 12.90 1.47 -6.77
N THR A 467 13.33 0.37 -7.37
CA THR A 467 13.33 -0.97 -6.77
C THR A 467 14.56 -1.74 -7.24
N ILE A 468 15.17 -2.51 -6.35
CA ILE A 468 16.28 -3.44 -6.62
C ILE A 468 15.95 -4.76 -5.91
N THR A 469 16.05 -5.89 -6.62
CA THR A 469 15.89 -7.24 -6.05
C THR A 469 17.21 -8.00 -6.14
N CYS A 470 17.76 -8.44 -5.02
CA CYS A 470 19.00 -9.22 -4.98
C CYS A 470 18.96 -10.31 -3.92
N LEU A 471 18.97 -11.57 -4.37
CA LEU A 471 18.76 -12.75 -3.53
C LEU A 471 20.07 -13.31 -2.95
N ALA A 472 21.12 -12.51 -2.94
CA ALA A 472 22.43 -12.89 -2.41
C ALA A 472 22.41 -12.99 -0.87
N THR A 473 22.81 -14.17 -0.37
CA THR A 473 23.05 -14.44 1.06
C THR A 473 24.54 -14.43 1.41
N ASN A 474 25.43 -14.57 0.42
CA ASN A 474 26.86 -14.35 0.56
C ASN A 474 27.34 -13.27 -0.42
N LEU A 475 27.79 -12.13 0.11
CA LEU A 475 28.07 -10.92 -0.67
C LEU A 475 29.50 -10.83 -1.23
N GLY A 476 30.42 -11.67 -0.71
CA GLY A 476 31.81 -11.77 -1.15
C GLY A 476 32.48 -10.40 -1.35
N ASN A 477 32.96 -10.15 -2.56
CA ASN A 477 33.37 -8.83 -3.04
C ASN A 477 32.72 -8.54 -4.42
N GLY A 478 31.42 -8.85 -4.56
CA GLY A 478 30.73 -8.77 -5.84
C GLY A 478 30.00 -7.45 -6.10
N ALA A 479 29.50 -6.79 -5.04
CA ALA A 479 28.65 -5.61 -5.11
C ALA A 479 29.42 -4.27 -5.01
N ALA A 480 30.74 -4.26 -5.28
CA ALA A 480 31.58 -3.07 -5.09
C ALA A 480 31.08 -1.82 -5.85
N ASN A 481 30.69 -0.80 -5.09
CA ASN A 481 30.10 0.46 -5.56
C ASN A 481 28.86 0.29 -6.48
N TRP A 482 28.14 -0.84 -6.37
CA TRP A 482 27.07 -1.22 -7.31
C TRP A 482 25.89 -0.25 -7.37
N VAL A 483 25.58 0.44 -6.26
CA VAL A 483 24.48 1.43 -6.16
C VAL A 483 24.97 2.86 -5.91
N GLN A 484 26.27 3.09 -6.01
CA GLN A 484 26.86 4.44 -5.88
C GLN A 484 26.17 5.44 -6.83
N ASP A 485 26.07 6.70 -6.43
CA ASP A 485 25.49 7.77 -7.25
C ASP A 485 24.01 7.56 -7.66
N ILE A 486 23.28 6.58 -7.13
CA ILE A 486 21.86 6.37 -7.45
C ILE A 486 21.04 7.65 -7.17
N LYS A 487 20.18 8.04 -8.10
CA LYS A 487 19.52 9.36 -8.07
C LYS A 487 18.19 9.38 -7.33
N THR A 488 17.66 8.22 -6.95
CA THR A 488 16.41 8.09 -6.20
C THR A 488 16.69 8.10 -4.69
N THR A 489 16.26 9.16 -4.01
CA THR A 489 16.45 9.37 -2.57
C THR A 489 15.60 8.44 -1.69
N SER A 490 14.59 7.78 -2.26
CA SER A 490 13.79 6.75 -1.60
C SER A 490 13.42 5.66 -2.60
N GLY A 491 13.35 4.41 -2.12
CA GLY A 491 13.09 3.25 -2.96
C GLY A 491 12.87 2.00 -2.11
N THR A 492 12.82 0.83 -2.77
CA THR A 492 12.63 -0.46 -2.11
C THR A 492 13.76 -1.43 -2.49
N PHE A 493 14.43 -1.96 -1.48
CA PHE A 493 15.38 -3.06 -1.63
C PHE A 493 14.72 -4.37 -1.23
N ILE A 494 14.71 -5.34 -2.13
CA ILE A 494 14.15 -6.68 -1.89
C ILE A 494 15.33 -7.66 -1.79
N LYS A 495 15.44 -8.33 -0.65
CA LYS A 495 16.54 -9.24 -0.32
C LYS A 495 16.02 -10.66 -0.07
N ALA A 496 16.91 -11.65 -0.11
CA ALA A 496 16.55 -13.01 0.34
C ALA A 496 15.98 -13.01 1.78
N GLU A 497 15.01 -13.90 2.02
CA GLU A 497 14.40 -14.12 3.33
C GLU A 497 15.47 -14.44 4.38
N GLY A 498 15.37 -13.82 5.57
CA GLY A 498 16.27 -14.06 6.70
C GLY A 498 17.70 -13.52 6.54
N MET A 499 18.08 -13.00 5.37
CA MET A 499 19.40 -12.40 5.17
C MET A 499 19.53 -11.07 5.94
N THR A 500 20.31 -11.04 7.01
CA THR A 500 20.48 -9.86 7.87
C THR A 500 21.77 -9.08 7.60
N SER A 501 22.77 -9.68 6.96
CA SER A 501 24.14 -9.14 6.85
C SER A 501 24.38 -8.20 5.66
N TRP A 502 23.34 -7.55 5.12
CA TRP A 502 23.51 -6.54 4.07
C TRP A 502 24.04 -5.22 4.66
N PRO A 503 25.20 -4.71 4.22
CA PRO A 503 25.66 -3.37 4.60
C PRO A 503 24.79 -2.30 3.94
N THR A 504 24.89 -1.06 4.41
CA THR A 504 24.27 0.12 3.78
C THR A 504 25.31 0.96 3.01
N GLY A 505 24.83 1.79 2.08
CA GLY A 505 25.65 2.66 1.23
C GLY A 505 26.05 2.05 -0.10
N ASP A 506 27.05 2.64 -0.76
CA ASP A 506 27.43 2.42 -2.17
C ASP A 506 27.66 0.97 -2.60
N SER A 507 28.12 0.11 -1.69
CA SER A 507 28.41 -1.32 -1.91
C SER A 507 27.38 -2.26 -1.26
N GLY A 508 26.21 -1.72 -0.86
CA GLY A 508 25.18 -2.43 -0.11
C GLY A 508 23.78 -1.94 -0.46
N ILE A 509 22.91 -1.82 0.53
CA ILE A 509 21.56 -1.24 0.38
C ILE A 509 21.67 0.29 0.33
N PRO A 510 21.05 0.99 -0.64
CA PRO A 510 21.05 2.45 -0.68
C PRO A 510 20.49 3.07 0.61
N SER A 511 21.16 4.09 1.14
CA SER A 511 20.75 4.76 2.39
C SER A 511 19.33 5.34 2.29
N GLY A 512 18.51 5.09 3.31
CA GLY A 512 17.12 5.59 3.36
C GLY A 512 16.10 4.79 2.53
N TRP A 513 16.49 3.69 1.90
CA TRP A 513 15.54 2.81 1.21
C TRP A 513 14.83 1.85 2.18
N ASN A 514 13.56 1.55 1.89
CA ASN A 514 12.80 0.54 2.61
C ASN A 514 13.30 -0.87 2.23
N VAL A 515 13.46 -1.76 3.21
CA VAL A 515 13.92 -3.14 2.99
C VAL A 515 12.75 -4.11 3.14
N ILE A 516 12.67 -5.11 2.26
CA ILE A 516 11.63 -6.16 2.27
C ILE A 516 12.31 -7.51 2.00
N ASP A 517 11.86 -8.56 2.69
CA ASP A 517 12.22 -9.95 2.42
C ASP A 517 11.37 -10.48 1.25
N TYR A 518 12.01 -11.19 0.30
CA TYR A 518 11.47 -11.58 -1.00
C TYR A 518 10.24 -12.51 -0.95
#